data_AF-A0ABD2SKX0-F1
#
_entry.id   AF-A0ABD2SKX0-F1
#
_cell.length_a   1.000
_cell.length_b   1.000
_cell.length_c   1.000
_cell.angle_alpha   90.00
_cell.angle_beta   90.00
_cell.angle_gamma   90.00
#
_symmetry.space_group_name_H-M   'P 1'
#
loop_
_entity.id
_entity.type
_entity.pdbx_description
1 polymer ?
#
loop_
_entity_poly.entity_id
_entity_poly.type
_entity_poly.pdbx_seq_one_letter_code
_entity_poly.pdbx_strand_id
1 'polypeptide(L)'
;LQKKKGSFLYFQFSLIMTMHSSVSSSPLGLPACEKDAKALQFIEEMTRNADSVQEKVLAEILSQNANTEYLQRFELGGAFKSKMPIATYDEIQPDIQRIANGDRSPIFSSHPISEFLTREDAPIICWGEKADAHN
;
A
#
# COMPACT_ATOMS: atom_id res chain seq x y z
N LEU A 1 -25.70 -1.42 -9.15
CA LEU A 1 -25.43 -2.13 -7.88
C LEU A 1 -24.35 -1.35 -7.12
N GLN A 2 -24.76 -0.24 -6.52
CA GLN A 2 -23.95 0.63 -5.67
C GLN A 2 -23.91 0.02 -4.27
N LYS A 3 -22.73 -0.30 -3.73
CA LYS A 3 -22.37 -0.31 -2.28
C LYS A 3 -21.23 -1.31 -1.99
N LYS A 4 -20.40 -0.96 -0.99
CA LYS A 4 -19.53 -1.83 -0.17
C LYS A 4 -18.06 -2.06 -0.54
N LYS A 5 -17.37 -1.17 -1.26
CA LYS A 5 -15.89 -1.17 -1.19
C LYS A 5 -15.28 0.07 -0.50
N GLY A 6 -16.02 1.18 -0.42
CA GLY A 6 -15.64 2.34 0.38
C GLY A 6 -15.88 2.21 1.89
N SER A 7 -16.45 1.10 2.38
CA SER A 7 -16.91 0.99 3.77
C SER A 7 -15.83 0.53 4.74
N PHE A 8 -14.80 -0.20 4.30
CA PHE A 8 -13.82 -0.81 5.23
C PHE A 8 -12.78 0.20 5.71
N LEU A 9 -12.29 1.09 4.83
CA LEU A 9 -11.45 2.22 5.24
C LEU A 9 -12.25 3.27 6.02
N TYR A 10 -13.50 3.55 5.65
CA TYR A 10 -14.34 4.47 6.45
C TYR A 10 -14.65 3.91 7.85
N PHE A 11 -14.76 2.59 8.02
CA PHE A 11 -14.94 1.98 9.34
C PHE A 11 -13.65 1.97 10.17
N GLN A 12 -12.49 1.70 9.56
CA GLN A 12 -11.20 1.76 10.25
C GLN A 12 -10.84 3.20 10.67
N PHE A 13 -11.08 4.19 9.79
CA PHE A 13 -10.91 5.60 10.14
C PHE A 13 -11.99 6.12 11.10
N SER A 14 -13.24 5.65 11.00
CA SER A 14 -14.28 5.97 11.99
C SER A 14 -13.94 5.37 13.35
N LEU A 15 -13.34 4.17 13.42
CA LEU A 15 -12.97 3.59 14.71
C LEU A 15 -11.83 4.36 15.39
N ILE A 16 -10.87 4.88 14.62
CA ILE A 16 -9.79 5.75 15.13
C ILE A 16 -10.34 7.12 15.58
N MET A 17 -11.30 7.70 14.85
CA MET A 17 -11.92 8.99 15.21
C MET A 17 -12.96 8.91 16.33
N THR A 18 -13.76 7.84 16.40
CA THR A 18 -14.79 7.65 17.43
C THR A 18 -14.20 7.39 18.82
N MET A 19 -12.98 6.86 18.92
CA MET A 19 -12.28 6.74 20.21
C MET A 19 -11.81 8.09 20.78
N HIS A 20 -11.83 9.18 19.99
CA HIS A 20 -11.44 10.52 20.46
C HIS A 20 -12.58 11.28 21.16
N SER A 21 -13.84 10.82 21.15
CA SER A 21 -14.95 11.58 21.75
C SER A 21 -15.28 11.23 23.21
N SER A 22 -14.65 10.20 23.78
CA SER A 22 -14.89 9.77 25.16
C SER A 22 -13.64 9.64 26.03
N VAL A 23 -12.50 10.17 25.59
CA VAL A 23 -11.39 10.45 26.51
C VAL A 23 -11.72 11.75 27.23
N SER A 24 -12.38 11.59 28.39
CA SER A 24 -12.24 12.53 29.51
C SER A 24 -10.78 12.98 29.52
N SER A 25 -10.55 14.29 29.46
CA SER A 25 -9.25 14.93 29.57
C SER A 25 -8.62 14.62 30.94
N SER A 26 -8.22 13.38 31.13
CA SER A 26 -7.34 12.93 32.18
C SER A 26 -5.94 13.05 31.60
N PRO A 27 -5.00 13.69 32.30
CA PRO A 27 -3.65 13.87 31.78
C PRO A 27 -3.09 12.47 31.55
N LEU A 28 -2.90 12.13 30.26
CA LEU A 28 -2.13 10.97 29.86
C LEU A 28 -0.83 11.03 30.68
N GLY A 29 -0.57 9.95 31.42
CA GLY A 29 0.55 9.88 32.35
C GLY A 29 1.83 10.35 31.67
N LEU A 30 2.64 11.10 32.43
CA LEU A 30 3.95 11.62 32.00
C LEU A 30 4.67 10.55 31.16
N PRO A 31 5.22 10.91 29.98
CA PRO A 31 5.96 9.97 29.16
C PRO A 31 7.08 9.35 30.01
N ALA A 32 7.09 8.01 30.09
CA ALA A 32 8.05 7.28 30.93
C ALA A 32 9.50 7.46 30.46
N CYS A 33 9.70 7.93 29.22
CA CYS A 33 10.98 8.26 28.62
C CYS A 33 10.81 9.27 27.45
N GLU A 34 11.86 10.01 27.11
CA GLU A 34 11.93 10.91 25.94
C GLU A 34 11.59 10.19 24.61
N LYS A 35 11.87 8.89 24.50
CA LYS A 35 11.52 8.07 23.32
C LYS A 35 10.00 7.94 23.16
N ASP A 36 9.29 7.70 24.26
CA ASP A 36 7.84 7.56 24.25
C ASP A 36 7.18 8.91 23.94
N ALA A 37 7.74 10.00 24.47
CA ALA A 37 7.30 11.36 24.14
C ALA A 37 7.42 11.65 22.64
N LYS A 38 8.55 11.30 22.01
CA LYS A 38 8.77 11.46 20.56
C LYS A 38 7.82 10.59 19.74
N ALA A 39 7.58 9.35 20.15
CA ALA A 39 6.65 8.46 19.47
C ALA A 39 5.21 8.97 19.52
N LEU A 40 4.75 9.45 20.67
CA LEU A 40 3.42 10.05 20.83
C LEU A 40 3.27 11.33 20.01
N GLN A 41 4.28 12.20 20.02
CA GLN A 41 4.29 13.42 19.21
C GLN A 41 4.23 13.11 17.71
N PHE A 42 4.96 12.10 17.25
CA PHE A 42 4.91 11.65 15.85
C PHE A 42 3.51 11.15 15.47
N ILE A 43 2.86 10.34 16.32
CA ILE A 43 1.49 9.86 16.06
C ILE A 43 0.52 11.05 15.96
N GLU A 44 0.60 12.01 16.88
CA GLU A 44 -0.25 13.20 16.86
C GLU A 44 -0.06 14.03 15.56
N GLU A 45 1.19 14.28 15.17
CA GLU A 45 1.50 15.05 13.97
C GLU A 45 0.99 14.36 12.69
N MET A 46 1.22 13.05 12.58
CA MET A 46 0.81 12.26 11.41
C MET A 46 -0.71 12.11 11.31
N THR A 47 -1.42 12.03 12.44
CA THR A 47 -2.88 11.91 12.47
C THR A 47 -3.59 13.24 12.29
N ARG A 48 -2.99 14.36 12.75
CA ARG A 48 -3.54 15.71 12.57
C ARG A 48 -3.55 16.17 11.12
N ASN A 49 -2.55 15.79 10.34
CA ASN A 49 -2.33 16.27 8.97
C ASN A 49 -2.44 15.17 7.92
N ALA A 50 -3.22 14.12 8.20
CA ALA A 50 -3.28 12.88 7.41
C ALA A 50 -3.50 13.11 5.91
N ASP A 51 -4.41 14.03 5.52
CA ASP A 51 -4.68 14.32 4.11
C ASP A 51 -3.44 14.86 3.38
N SER A 52 -2.77 15.84 3.98
CA SER A 52 -1.56 16.45 3.40
C SER A 52 -0.38 15.47 3.35
N VAL A 53 -0.29 14.57 4.33
CA VAL A 53 0.72 13.51 4.37
C VAL A 53 0.45 12.50 3.27
N GLN A 54 -0.79 12.04 3.11
CA GLN A 54 -1.16 11.11 2.04
C GLN A 54 -0.91 11.69 0.64
N GLU A 55 -1.19 12.98 0.44
CA GLU A 55 -0.91 13.66 -0.85
C GLU A 55 0.59 13.70 -1.16
N LYS A 56 1.42 14.05 -0.17
CA LYS A 56 2.89 14.07 -0.32
C LYS A 56 3.44 12.66 -0.62
N VAL A 57 3.00 11.66 0.14
CA VAL A 57 3.42 10.26 -0.08
C VAL A 57 3.02 9.79 -1.47
N LEU A 58 1.81 10.10 -1.93
CA LEU A 58 1.38 9.75 -3.29
C LEU A 58 2.22 10.46 -4.35
N ALA A 59 2.50 11.76 -4.19
CA ALA A 59 3.34 12.51 -5.12
C ALA A 59 4.78 11.95 -5.18
N GLU A 60 5.35 11.55 -4.05
CA GLU A 60 6.67 10.91 -3.96
C GLU A 60 6.68 9.55 -4.65
N ILE A 61 5.69 8.70 -4.40
CA ILE A 61 5.56 7.39 -5.08
C ILE A 61 5.47 7.57 -6.59
N LEU A 62 4.63 8.51 -7.07
CA LEU A 62 4.44 8.72 -8.51
C LEU A 62 5.66 9.33 -9.18
N SER A 63 6.33 10.28 -8.53
CA SER A 63 7.54 10.91 -9.08
C SER A 63 8.71 9.92 -9.14
N GLN A 64 8.91 9.11 -8.10
CA GLN A 64 9.98 8.09 -8.08
C GLN A 64 9.73 6.99 -9.11
N ASN A 65 8.47 6.64 -9.38
CA ASN A 65 8.12 5.53 -10.26
C ASN A 65 7.59 5.96 -11.64
N ALA A 66 7.70 7.25 -11.99
CA ALA A 66 7.11 7.80 -13.22
C ALA A 66 7.54 7.08 -14.50
N ASN A 67 8.76 6.51 -14.50
CA ASN A 67 9.36 5.83 -15.64
C ASN A 67 9.25 4.30 -15.57
N THR A 68 8.45 3.75 -14.66
CA THR A 68 8.23 2.30 -14.59
C THR A 68 7.28 1.85 -15.68
N GLU A 69 7.47 0.64 -16.20
CA GLU A 69 6.63 0.10 -17.26
C GLU A 69 5.15 0.12 -16.88
N TYR A 70 4.83 -0.21 -15.62
CA TYR A 70 3.45 -0.27 -15.15
C TYR A 70 2.79 1.12 -15.14
N LEU A 71 3.46 2.17 -14.65
CA LEU A 71 2.87 3.51 -14.64
C LEU A 71 2.79 4.12 -16.04
N GLN A 72 3.73 3.80 -16.92
CA GLN A 72 3.73 4.27 -18.31
C GLN A 72 2.52 3.75 -19.11
N ARG A 73 2.01 2.55 -18.82
CA ARG A 73 0.80 2.00 -19.46
C ARG A 73 -0.44 2.88 -19.28
N PHE A 74 -0.48 3.70 -18.22
CA PHE A 74 -1.65 4.51 -17.86
C PHE A 74 -1.46 6.01 -18.15
N GLU A 75 -0.32 6.41 -18.75
CA GLU A 75 -0.03 7.77 -19.21
C GLU A 75 -0.47 8.85 -18.21
N LEU A 76 0.02 8.76 -16.97
CA LEU A 76 -0.64 9.37 -15.83
C LEU A 76 -0.78 10.90 -15.93
N GLY A 77 0.19 11.62 -16.49
CA GLY A 77 0.09 13.07 -16.73
C GLY A 77 -0.40 13.89 -15.51
N GLY A 78 -0.15 13.40 -14.29
CA GLY A 78 -0.60 14.02 -13.03
C GLY A 78 -1.97 13.59 -12.48
N ALA A 79 -2.75 12.77 -13.19
CA ALA A 79 -4.13 12.44 -12.81
C ALA A 79 -4.30 10.98 -12.34
N PHE A 80 -3.70 10.63 -11.18
CA PHE A 80 -3.70 9.26 -10.64
C PHE A 80 -5.12 8.69 -10.44
N LYS A 81 -6.00 9.43 -9.75
CA LYS A 81 -7.32 8.94 -9.34
C LYS A 81 -8.25 8.61 -10.52
N SER A 82 -8.08 9.27 -11.66
CA SER A 82 -8.93 9.06 -12.84
C SER A 82 -8.35 8.06 -13.86
N LYS A 83 -7.04 7.81 -13.82
CA LYS A 83 -6.35 6.99 -14.83
C LYS A 83 -5.89 5.63 -14.31
N MET A 84 -5.63 5.48 -13.02
CA MET A 84 -5.22 4.19 -12.47
C MET A 84 -6.43 3.32 -12.12
N PRO A 85 -6.58 2.15 -12.73
CA PRO A 85 -7.58 1.18 -12.30
C PRO A 85 -7.19 0.58 -10.95
N ILE A 86 -8.18 0.13 -10.20
CA ILE A 86 -7.96 -0.72 -9.03
C ILE A 86 -7.63 -2.11 -9.56
N ALA A 87 -6.35 -2.50 -9.50
CA ALA A 87 -5.88 -3.78 -10.02
C ALA A 87 -6.11 -4.94 -9.05
N THR A 88 -6.38 -6.11 -9.60
CA THR A 88 -6.39 -7.41 -8.88
C THR A 88 -5.04 -8.12 -9.03
N TYR A 89 -4.80 -9.17 -8.24
CA TYR A 89 -3.55 -9.93 -8.33
C TYR A 89 -3.35 -10.58 -9.70
N ASP A 90 -4.43 -11.13 -10.28
CA ASP A 90 -4.39 -11.83 -11.57
C ASP A 90 -3.96 -10.89 -12.72
N GLU A 91 -4.34 -9.62 -12.65
CA GLU A 91 -4.00 -8.61 -13.66
C GLU A 91 -2.51 -8.22 -13.62
N ILE A 92 -1.87 -8.30 -12.45
CA ILE A 92 -0.45 -7.97 -12.26
C ILE A 92 0.46 -9.21 -12.24
N GLN A 93 -0.12 -10.42 -12.19
CA GLN A 93 0.62 -11.68 -12.14
C GLN A 93 1.62 -11.86 -13.29
N PRO A 94 1.32 -11.49 -14.56
CA PRO A 94 2.29 -11.64 -15.64
C PRO A 94 3.59 -10.83 -15.40
N ASP A 95 3.46 -9.63 -14.84
CA ASP A 95 4.58 -8.77 -14.49
C ASP A 95 5.37 -9.30 -13.30
N ILE A 96 4.68 -9.84 -12.29
CA ILE A 96 5.31 -10.53 -11.15
C ILE A 96 6.12 -11.74 -11.63
N GLN A 97 5.57 -12.54 -12.55
CA GLN A 97 6.26 -13.70 -13.12
C GLN A 97 7.51 -13.29 -13.91
N ARG A 98 7.48 -12.17 -14.66
CA ARG A 98 8.68 -11.63 -15.32
C ARG A 98 9.80 -11.36 -14.32
N ILE A 99 9.48 -10.69 -13.21
CA ILE A 99 10.46 -10.38 -12.15
C ILE A 99 10.99 -11.66 -11.50
N ALA A 100 10.12 -12.63 -11.23
CA ALA A 100 10.50 -13.94 -10.67
C ALA A 100 11.41 -14.73 -11.61
N ASN A 101 11.22 -14.60 -12.92
CA ASN A 101 12.08 -15.19 -13.96
C ASN A 101 13.40 -14.43 -14.17
N GLY A 102 13.65 -13.37 -13.40
CA GLY A 102 14.92 -12.64 -13.39
C GLY A 102 14.92 -11.33 -14.17
N ASP A 103 13.77 -10.84 -14.66
CA ASP A 103 13.67 -9.50 -15.25
C ASP A 103 13.98 -8.43 -14.19
N ARG A 104 14.97 -7.57 -14.47
CA ARG A 104 15.41 -6.47 -13.60
C ARG A 104 15.03 -5.10 -14.15
N SER A 105 14.23 -5.05 -15.22
CA SER A 105 13.66 -3.82 -15.75
C SER A 105 12.75 -3.17 -14.69
N PRO A 106 12.60 -1.82 -14.70
CA PRO A 106 11.77 -1.12 -13.73
C PRO A 106 10.28 -1.34 -14.02
N ILE A 107 9.75 -2.52 -13.69
CA ILE A 107 8.38 -2.91 -14.02
C ILE A 107 7.37 -2.19 -13.10
N PHE A 108 7.51 -2.35 -11.78
CA PHE A 108 6.64 -1.70 -10.78
C PHE A 108 7.33 -0.56 -10.03
N SER A 109 8.65 -0.67 -9.85
CA SER A 109 9.45 0.22 -9.02
C SER A 109 10.71 0.65 -9.76
N SER A 110 11.14 1.90 -9.55
CA SER A 110 12.48 2.35 -9.96
C SER A 110 13.59 1.73 -9.12
N HIS A 111 13.24 1.20 -7.94
CA HIS A 111 14.15 0.47 -7.08
C HIS A 111 14.08 -1.04 -7.38
N PRO A 112 15.23 -1.75 -7.45
CA PRO A 112 15.25 -3.19 -7.70
C PRO A 112 14.45 -3.97 -6.64
N ILE A 113 13.64 -4.93 -7.09
CA ILE A 113 12.91 -5.85 -6.20
C ILE A 113 13.87 -6.95 -5.74
N SER A 114 14.16 -6.99 -4.45
CA SER A 114 15.09 -7.93 -3.82
C SER A 114 14.45 -9.26 -3.44
N GLU A 115 13.18 -9.25 -3.08
CA GLU A 115 12.48 -10.42 -2.53
C GLU A 115 10.98 -10.35 -2.79
N PHE A 116 10.31 -11.50 -2.71
CA PHE A 116 8.85 -11.62 -2.75
C PHE A 116 8.33 -12.03 -1.37
N LEU A 117 7.41 -11.25 -0.84
CA LEU A 117 6.72 -11.57 0.41
C LEU A 117 5.45 -12.38 0.09
N THR A 118 5.40 -13.63 0.54
CA THR A 118 4.23 -14.50 0.39
C THR A 118 3.22 -14.21 1.51
N ARG A 119 1.95 -13.94 1.14
CA ARG A 119 0.87 -13.83 2.13
C ARG A 119 0.53 -15.21 2.71
N GLU A 120 0.20 -15.27 4.00
CA GLU A 120 -0.14 -16.52 4.69
C GLU A 120 -1.46 -17.16 4.21
N ASP A 121 -2.29 -16.42 3.48
CA ASP A 121 -3.65 -16.84 3.05
C ASP A 121 -3.71 -17.63 1.71
N ALA A 122 -2.69 -18.40 1.35
CA ALA A 122 -2.79 -19.33 0.22
C ALA A 122 -2.33 -20.74 0.60
N PRO A 123 -3.16 -21.78 0.42
CA PRO A 123 -2.65 -23.15 0.44
C PRO A 123 -1.60 -23.30 -0.66
N ILE A 124 -0.56 -24.10 -0.38
CA ILE A 124 0.58 -24.40 -1.24
C ILE A 124 0.12 -25.19 -2.48
N ILE A 125 -0.60 -24.54 -3.39
CA ILE A 125 -1.02 -25.06 -4.70
C ILE A 125 -1.38 -23.79 -5.49
N CYS A 126 -0.47 -23.11 -6.17
CA CYS A 126 -0.17 -23.33 -7.58
C CYS A 126 1.03 -22.47 -8.03
N TRP A 127 2.19 -22.64 -7.39
CA TRP A 127 3.45 -22.20 -8.00
C TRP A 127 4.10 -23.41 -8.66
N GLY A 128 3.83 -23.59 -9.96
CA GLY A 128 4.61 -24.43 -10.86
C GLY A 128 4.36 -25.94 -10.79
N GLU A 129 3.23 -26.41 -11.31
CA GLU A 129 3.10 -27.80 -11.78
C GLU A 129 2.68 -27.79 -13.25
N LYS A 130 3.63 -27.43 -14.12
CA LYS A 130 3.69 -28.09 -15.43
C LYS A 130 4.41 -29.42 -15.18
N ALA A 131 3.65 -30.42 -14.77
CA ALA A 131 4.07 -31.79 -14.99
C ALA A 131 3.82 -32.10 -16.46
N ASP A 132 4.91 -32.30 -17.19
CA ASP A 132 4.92 -32.86 -18.52
C ASP A 132 4.17 -34.19 -18.50
N ALA A 133 3.00 -34.24 -19.11
CA ALA A 133 2.37 -35.50 -19.50
C ALA A 133 3.19 -36.05 -20.68
N HIS A 134 4.22 -36.81 -20.35
CA HIS A 134 4.92 -37.68 -21.29
C HIS A 134 3.92 -38.64 -21.95
N ASN A 135 3.98 -38.71 -23.29
CA ASN A 135 3.80 -39.96 -24.02
C ASN A 135 5.05 -40.83 -23.83
#